data_AF-D6WZR4-F1
#
_entry.id   AF-D6WZR4-F1
#
_cell.length_a   1.000
_cell.length_b   1.000
_cell.length_c   1.000
_cell.angle_alpha   90.00
_cell.angle_beta   90.00
_cell.angle_gamma   90.00
#
_symmetry.space_group_name_H-M   'P 1'
#
loop_
_entity.id
_entity.type
_entity.pdbx_description
1 polymer ?
#
loop_
_entity_poly.entity_id
_entity_poly.type
_entity_poly.pdbx_seq_one_letter_code
_entity_poly.pdbx_strand_id
1 'polypeptide(L)'
;MSKTCMQFFRFSHCTSKADTSPKALYRHLIRQCEKLPEGPQKYYKFMIKQSFKQHVNETDPQRIQQIVARSYEDADWVLKKVSCVSGLAKNEFNF
;
A
#
# COMPACT_ATOMS: atom_id res chain seq x y z
N MET A 1 -5.21 -12.28 29.99
CA MET A 1 -3.98 -11.86 29.29
C MET A 1 -3.68 -12.85 28.18
N SER A 2 -4.36 -12.74 27.05
CA SER A 2 -4.19 -13.67 25.93
C SER A 2 -3.35 -13.02 24.84
N LYS A 3 -2.10 -13.48 24.75
CA LYS A 3 -1.12 -13.15 23.73
C LYS A 3 -1.43 -13.95 22.47
N THR A 4 -2.33 -13.46 21.62
CA THR A 4 -2.48 -14.03 20.27
C THR A 4 -3.07 -13.02 19.31
N CYS A 5 -2.21 -12.39 18.50
CA CYS A 5 -2.40 -12.07 17.07
C CYS A 5 -1.25 -11.19 16.54
N MET A 6 -0.02 -11.44 17.02
CA MET A 6 1.19 -10.82 16.51
C MET A 6 2.14 -11.95 16.14
N GLN A 7 1.86 -12.60 15.02
CA GLN A 7 2.82 -13.26 14.12
C GLN A 7 2.04 -14.13 13.11
N PHE A 8 2.63 -14.27 11.91
CA PHE A 8 2.16 -15.07 10.77
C PHE A 8 1.20 -14.39 9.78
N PHE A 9 1.62 -13.24 9.23
CA PHE A 9 1.77 -13.22 7.78
C PHE A 9 3.25 -13.00 7.47
N ARG A 10 3.78 -13.99 6.77
CA ARG A 10 5.19 -14.22 6.49
C ARG A 10 5.77 -12.99 5.80
N PHE A 11 6.72 -12.37 6.50
CA PHE A 11 7.75 -11.53 5.91
C PHE A 11 8.42 -12.36 4.81
N SER A 12 8.00 -12.14 3.57
CA SER A 12 8.66 -12.68 2.39
C SER A 12 8.50 -11.69 1.26
N HIS A 13 8.84 -10.43 1.53
CA HIS A 13 9.46 -9.63 0.49
C HIS A 13 10.92 -10.05 0.44
N CYS A 14 11.19 -11.16 -0.26
CA CYS A 14 12.47 -11.28 -0.93
C CYS A 14 12.46 -10.19 -2.01
N THR A 15 12.79 -8.95 -1.66
CA THR A 15 13.14 -7.94 -2.66
C THR A 15 14.54 -8.24 -3.11
N SER A 16 14.71 -9.30 -3.92
CA SER A 16 15.90 -9.47 -4.72
C SER A 16 15.94 -8.29 -5.72
N LYS A 17 16.51 -7.16 -5.30
CA LYS A 17 16.84 -5.99 -6.13
C LYS A 17 15.73 -5.56 -7.11
N ALA A 18 14.47 -5.58 -6.68
CA ALA A 18 13.35 -5.36 -7.60
C ALA A 18 13.13 -3.87 -7.85
N ASP A 19 13.69 -3.39 -8.98
CA ASP A 19 13.35 -2.16 -9.69
C ASP A 19 12.98 -0.96 -8.82
N THR A 20 13.98 -0.21 -8.37
CA THR A 20 13.85 1.13 -7.75
C THR A 20 13.32 2.20 -8.72
N SER A 21 12.62 1.81 -9.79
CA SER A 21 12.02 2.74 -10.72
C SER A 21 10.66 3.20 -10.17
N PRO A 22 10.43 4.52 -9.99
CA PRO A 22 9.14 5.04 -9.57
C PRO A 22 7.97 4.54 -10.44
N LYS A 23 8.22 4.33 -11.74
CA LYS A 23 7.23 3.79 -12.68
C LYS A 23 6.83 2.35 -12.35
N ALA A 24 7.76 1.52 -11.86
CA ALA A 24 7.48 0.15 -11.47
C ALA A 24 6.65 0.11 -10.19
N LEU A 25 7.01 0.92 -9.19
CA LEU A 25 6.22 1.10 -7.97
C LEU A 25 4.79 1.55 -8.29
N TYR A 26 4.61 2.56 -9.16
CA TYR A 26 3.28 3.04 -9.54
C TYR A 26 2.40 1.91 -10.10
N ARG A 27 2.92 1.13 -11.07
CA ARG A 27 2.18 0.00 -11.64
C ARG A 27 1.84 -1.05 -10.58
N HIS A 28 2.75 -1.31 -9.65
CA HIS A 28 2.51 -2.24 -8.56
C HIS A 28 1.35 -1.77 -7.67
N LEU A 29 1.38 -0.52 -7.20
CA LEU A 29 0.36 0.03 -6.30
C LEU A 29 -1.04 0.06 -6.96
N ILE A 30 -1.12 0.37 -8.26
CA ILE A 30 -2.40 0.34 -8.99
C ILE A 30 -2.97 -1.08 -9.05
N ARG A 31 -2.13 -2.09 -9.29
CA ARG A 31 -2.57 -3.51 -9.28
C ARG A 31 -3.02 -3.96 -7.89
N GLN A 32 -2.37 -3.47 -6.82
CA GLN A 32 -2.85 -3.75 -5.46
C GLN A 32 -4.23 -3.12 -5.22
N CYS A 33 -4.47 -1.90 -5.70
CA CYS A 33 -5.79 -1.28 -5.58
C CYS A 33 -6.90 -2.04 -6.30
N GLU A 34 -6.59 -2.78 -7.36
CA GLU A 34 -7.57 -3.61 -8.08
C GLU A 34 -8.00 -4.85 -7.28
N LYS A 35 -7.24 -5.25 -6.25
CA LYS A 35 -7.62 -6.33 -5.33
C LYS A 35 -8.60 -5.88 -4.24
N LEU A 36 -8.79 -4.57 -4.08
CA LEU A 36 -9.73 -4.02 -3.11
C LEU A 36 -11.18 -4.21 -3.59
N PRO A 37 -12.15 -4.30 -2.68
CA PRO A 37 -13.58 -4.30 -3.04
C PRO A 37 -13.99 -3.01 -3.76
N GLU A 38 -15.11 -3.05 -4.46
CA GLU A 38 -15.65 -1.91 -5.20
C GLU A 38 -15.99 -0.74 -4.25
N GLY A 39 -15.57 0.49 -4.61
CA GLY A 39 -15.67 1.67 -3.75
C GLY A 39 -14.30 2.28 -3.42
N PRO A 40 -13.54 1.72 -2.45
CA PRO A 40 -12.25 2.28 -2.01
C PRO A 40 -11.19 2.35 -3.12
N GLN A 41 -11.31 1.55 -4.18
CA GLN A 41 -10.35 1.55 -5.29
C GLN A 41 -10.10 2.96 -5.88
N LYS A 42 -11.18 3.74 -6.09
CA LYS A 42 -11.07 5.07 -6.69
C LYS A 42 -10.30 6.04 -5.80
N TYR A 43 -10.59 6.01 -4.51
CA TYR A 43 -9.91 6.82 -3.50
C TYR A 43 -8.41 6.51 -3.46
N TYR A 44 -8.03 5.23 -3.31
CA TYR A 44 -6.62 4.87 -3.23
C TYR A 44 -5.85 5.12 -4.54
N LYS A 45 -6.47 4.86 -5.71
CA LYS A 45 -5.88 5.23 -7.02
C LYS A 45 -5.61 6.73 -7.12
N PHE A 46 -6.53 7.58 -6.64
CA PHE A 46 -6.32 9.03 -6.58
C PHE A 46 -5.18 9.41 -5.63
N MET A 47 -5.17 8.84 -4.42
CA MET A 47 -4.13 9.12 -3.42
C MET A 47 -2.73 8.74 -3.91
N ILE A 48 -2.57 7.58 -4.58
CA ILE A 48 -1.31 7.19 -5.21
C ILE A 48 -0.87 8.24 -6.23
N LYS A 49 -1.78 8.71 -7.10
CA LYS A 49 -1.45 9.74 -8.08
C LYS A 49 -1.01 11.05 -7.42
N GLN A 50 -1.64 11.45 -6.32
CA GLN A 50 -1.25 12.66 -5.59
C GLN A 50 0.12 12.52 -4.91
N SER A 51 0.38 11.38 -4.26
CA SER A 51 1.67 11.11 -3.63
C SER A 51 2.83 11.18 -4.64
N PHE A 52 2.66 10.60 -5.84
CA PHE A 52 3.67 10.70 -6.91
C PHE A 52 3.91 12.14 -7.38
N LYS A 53 2.87 12.98 -7.42
CA LYS A 53 3.04 14.41 -7.74
C LYS A 53 3.79 15.16 -6.66
N GLN A 54 3.53 14.86 -5.40
CA GLN A 54 4.18 15.51 -4.27
C GLN A 54 5.69 15.26 -4.24
N HIS A 55 6.14 14.09 -4.71
CA HIS A 55 7.53 13.68 -4.69
C HIS A 55 8.24 13.78 -6.06
N VAL A 56 7.67 14.51 -7.02
CA VAL A 56 8.24 14.62 -8.38
C VAL A 56 9.64 15.24 -8.42
N ASN A 57 9.94 16.14 -7.48
CA ASN A 57 11.21 16.86 -7.39
C ASN A 57 12.20 16.21 -6.40
N GLU A 58 11.86 15.07 -5.79
CA GLU A 58 12.75 14.38 -4.88
C GLU A 58 13.90 13.74 -5.68
N THR A 59 15.13 14.18 -5.40
CA THR A 59 16.34 13.69 -6.08
C THR A 59 17.26 12.89 -5.17
N ASP A 60 17.09 13.00 -3.85
CA ASP A 60 17.89 12.26 -2.89
C ASP A 60 17.55 10.75 -2.94
N PRO A 61 18.51 9.88 -3.30
CA PRO A 61 18.26 8.45 -3.40
C PRO A 61 17.85 7.83 -2.06
N GLN A 62 18.35 8.32 -0.92
CA GLN A 62 17.94 7.77 0.38
C GLN A 62 16.47 8.10 0.67
N ARG A 63 16.06 9.35 0.46
CA ARG A 63 14.67 9.78 0.60
C ARG A 63 13.74 9.00 -0.32
N ILE A 64 14.12 8.83 -1.60
CA ILE A 64 13.33 8.05 -2.56
C ILE A 64 13.16 6.61 -2.08
N GLN A 65 14.23 5.96 -1.60
CA GLN A 65 14.15 4.60 -1.06
C GLN A 65 13.19 4.50 0.13
N GLN A 66 13.21 5.47 1.04
CA GLN A 66 12.29 5.52 2.17
C GLN A 66 10.83 5.66 1.70
N ILE A 67 10.56 6.55 0.74
CA ILE A 67 9.21 6.72 0.16
C ILE A 67 8.74 5.42 -0.48
N VAL A 68 9.60 4.75 -1.24
CA VAL A 68 9.30 3.47 -1.89
C VAL A 68 8.99 2.40 -0.84
N ALA A 69 9.86 2.24 0.16
CA ALA A 69 9.68 1.25 1.23
C ALA A 69 8.36 1.48 1.98
N ARG A 70 8.09 2.73 2.38
CA ARG A 70 6.85 3.09 3.07
C ARG A 70 5.62 2.84 2.21
N SER A 71 5.69 3.11 0.91
CA SER A 71 4.58 2.86 -0.02
C SER A 71 4.19 1.38 -0.09
N TYR A 72 5.16 0.46 0.00
CA TYR A 72 4.88 -0.97 0.08
C TYR A 72 4.20 -1.35 1.41
N GLU A 73 4.73 -0.86 2.53
CA GLU A 73 4.14 -1.10 3.85
C GLU A 73 2.69 -0.60 3.93
N ASP A 74 2.43 0.60 3.40
CA ASP A 74 1.10 1.20 3.38
C ASP A 74 0.13 0.38 2.51
N ALA A 75 0.57 -0.08 1.34
CA ALA A 75 -0.25 -0.91 0.45
C ALA A 75 -0.64 -2.24 1.11
N ASP A 76 0.31 -2.91 1.76
CA ASP A 76 0.06 -4.16 2.49
C ASP A 76 -0.90 -3.95 3.66
N TRP A 77 -0.73 -2.87 4.42
CA TRP A 77 -1.63 -2.53 5.53
C TRP A 77 -3.05 -2.22 5.04
N VAL A 78 -3.20 -1.45 3.96
CA VAL A 78 -4.51 -1.12 3.37
C VAL A 78 -5.22 -2.37 2.89
N LEU A 79 -4.53 -3.25 2.15
CA LEU A 79 -5.11 -4.51 1.69
C LEU A 79 -5.60 -5.35 2.86
N LYS A 80 -4.77 -5.53 3.89
CA LYS A 80 -5.16 -6.27 5.09
C LYS A 80 -6.38 -5.64 5.76
N LYS A 81 -6.37 -4.32 5.98
CA LYS A 81 -7.45 -3.60 6.66
C LYS A 81 -8.76 -3.69 5.89
N VAL A 82 -8.75 -3.38 4.59
CA VAL A 82 -9.98 -3.34 3.77
C VAL A 82 -10.51 -4.75 3.49
N SER A 83 -9.63 -5.74 3.27
CA SER A 83 -10.05 -7.13 3.14
C SER A 83 -10.70 -7.67 4.42
N CYS A 84 -10.20 -7.31 5.60
CA CYS A 84 -10.83 -7.69 6.87
C CYS A 84 -12.23 -7.05 7.06
N VAL A 85 -12.44 -5.83 6.58
CA VAL A 85 -13.75 -5.13 6.69
C VAL A 85 -14.81 -5.72 5.76
N SER A 86 -14.42 -6.34 4.64
CA SER A 86 -15.40 -7.00 3.75
C SER A 86 -16.15 -8.19 4.38
N GLY A 87 -15.69 -8.70 5.52
CA GLY A 87 -16.38 -9.72 6.33
C GLY A 87 -17.29 -9.18 7.44
N LEU A 88 -17.26 -7.88 7.73
CA LEU A 88 -18.03 -7.25 8.81
C LEU A 88 -18.65 -5.95 8.29
N ALA A 89 -19.96 -6.02 8.02
CA ALA A 89 -20.90 -4.92 7.93
C ALA A 89 -20.41 -3.65 7.19
N LYS A 90 -20.89 -3.49 5.96
CA LYS A 90 -21.01 -2.19 5.29
C LYS A 90 -21.74 -1.23 6.24
N ASN A 91 -21.04 -0.37 6.98
CA ASN A 91 -21.61 0.87 7.56
C ASN A 91 -20.64 1.85 8.26
N GLU A 92 -19.32 1.64 8.26
CA GLU A 92 -18.40 2.63 8.89
C GLU A 92 -17.14 2.89 8.06
N PHE A 93 -17.31 3.49 6.88
CA PHE A 93 -16.21 4.24 6.25
C PHE A 93 -16.73 5.62 5.86
N ASN A 94 -16.88 6.50 6.85
CA ASN A 94 -16.85 7.94 6.62
C ASN A 94 -15.38 8.37 6.61
N PHE A 95 -14.94 8.90 5.47
CA PHE A 95 -13.68 9.63 5.31
C PHE A 95 -13.88 11.09 5.69
#